data_AF-A0A7C1ZEP6-F1
#
_entry.id   AF-A0A7C1ZEP6-F1
#
_cell.length_a   1.000
_cell.length_b   1.000
_cell.length_c   1.000
_cell.angle_alpha   90.00
_cell.angle_beta   90.00
_cell.angle_gamma   90.00
#
_symmetry.space_group_name_H-M   'P 1'
#
loop_
_entity.id
_entity.type
_entity.pdbx_description
1 polymer ?
#
loop_
_entity_poly.entity_id
_entity_poly.type
_entity_poly.pdbx_seq_one_letter_code
_entity_poly.pdbx_strand_id
1 'polypeptide(L)'
;MSLNNQSYCVSVKVEQFWRYELAGESAISDYSAWAKQQLADEIEEGDWLEFVDLKALRFRAGIIKNNQLAAVVFIAPNHELPTRTWLSHLFTESPLSDEARSNLLAGKPGAD
;
A
#
# COMPACT_ATOMS: atom_id res chain seq x y z
N MET A 1 2.47 -1.57 15.12
CA MET A 1 1.84 -2.73 14.46
C MET A 1 2.35 -4.04 15.03
N SER A 2 1.52 -4.78 15.78
CA SER A 2 1.86 -6.10 16.32
C SER A 2 1.20 -7.19 15.47
N LEU A 3 1.96 -7.91 14.64
CA LEU A 3 1.46 -9.08 13.92
C LEU A 3 1.69 -10.35 14.74
N ASN A 4 0.62 -10.93 15.28
CA ASN A 4 0.70 -12.22 15.96
C ASN A 4 0.60 -13.38 14.97
N ASN A 5 1.45 -14.38 15.22
CA ASN A 5 1.51 -15.74 14.64
C ASN A 5 2.24 -15.91 13.28
N GLN A 6 3.54 -16.23 13.35
CA GLN A 6 4.39 -16.79 12.28
C GLN A 6 4.52 -15.97 10.97
N SER A 7 4.31 -14.65 11.02
CA SER A 7 4.47 -13.77 9.86
C SER A 7 5.86 -13.13 9.84
N TYR A 8 6.60 -13.29 8.74
CA TYR A 8 7.81 -12.51 8.49
C TYR A 8 7.39 -11.05 8.26
N CYS A 9 7.93 -10.13 9.06
CA CYS A 9 7.70 -8.69 8.92
C CYS A 9 9.04 -7.99 8.88
N VAL A 10 9.33 -7.30 7.76
CA VAL A 10 10.46 -6.37 7.68
C VAL A 10 9.92 -4.97 7.76
N SER A 11 10.39 -4.21 8.74
CA SER A 11 10.13 -2.77 8.83
C SER A 11 11.40 -2.02 8.44
N VAL A 12 11.35 -1.26 7.35
CA VAL A 12 12.45 -0.38 6.94
C VAL A 12 12.01 1.06 7.14
N LYS A 13 12.75 1.81 7.98
CA LYS A 13 12.63 3.26 8.02
C LYS A 13 13.46 3.83 6.86
N VAL A 14 12.76 4.36 5.86
CA VAL A 14 13.37 5.18 4.80
C VAL A 14 13.21 6.65 5.22
N GLU A 15 14.05 7.56 4.71
CA GLU A 15 14.11 8.96 5.17
C GLU A 15 12.75 9.69 5.19
N GLN A 16 11.75 9.23 4.40
CA GLN A 16 10.43 9.87 4.27
C GLN A 16 9.23 8.97 4.61
N PHE A 17 9.39 7.65 4.80
CA PHE A 17 8.27 6.74 5.10
C PHE A 17 8.72 5.42 5.74
N TRP A 18 7.77 4.74 6.38
CA TRP A 18 7.94 3.37 6.86
C TRP A 18 7.49 2.38 5.79
N ARG A 19 8.29 1.34 5.55
CA ARG A 19 7.90 0.23 4.69
C ARG A 19 7.78 -1.04 5.52
N TYR A 20 6.65 -1.72 5.39
CA TYR A 20 6.38 -3.01 6.00
C TYR A 20 6.23 -4.06 4.90
N GLU A 21 7.09 -5.07 4.90
CA GLU A 21 6.97 -6.24 4.02
C GLU A 21 6.52 -7.42 4.86
N LEU A 22 5.33 -7.95 4.53
CA LEU A 22 4.67 -9.01 5.29
C LEU A 22 4.56 -10.25 4.42
N ALA A 23 4.94 -11.40 4.98
CA ALA A 23 4.63 -12.70 4.41
C ALA A 23 3.93 -13.56 5.47
N GLY A 24 2.81 -14.16 5.08
CA GLY A 24 2.03 -15.05 5.93
C GLY A 24 1.12 -15.94 5.10
N GLU A 25 0.75 -17.08 5.68
CA GLU A 25 -0.13 -18.07 5.04
C GLU A 25 -1.61 -17.84 5.37
N SER A 26 -1.91 -16.88 6.24
CA SER A 26 -3.28 -16.54 6.62
C SER A 26 -4.02 -15.85 5.49
N ALA A 27 -5.12 -16.47 5.05
CA ALA A 27 -6.04 -15.86 4.09
C ALA A 27 -6.65 -14.58 4.68
N ILE A 28 -6.64 -13.51 3.89
CA ILE A 28 -7.30 -12.25 4.23
C ILE A 28 -8.70 -12.28 3.63
N SER A 29 -9.72 -12.41 4.47
CA SER A 29 -11.12 -12.50 4.04
C SER A 29 -11.67 -11.18 3.50
N ASP A 30 -11.20 -10.07 4.05
CA ASP A 30 -11.55 -8.71 3.65
C ASP A 30 -10.29 -7.83 3.69
N TYR A 31 -9.76 -7.55 2.50
CA TYR A 31 -8.53 -6.77 2.36
C TYR A 31 -8.69 -5.32 2.81
N SER A 32 -9.84 -4.69 2.56
CA SER A 32 -10.07 -3.29 2.92
C SER A 32 -10.16 -3.14 4.44
N ALA A 33 -10.96 -3.99 5.09
CA ALA A 33 -11.08 -3.99 6.55
C ALA A 33 -9.74 -4.30 7.23
N TRP A 34 -9.00 -5.28 6.71
CA TRP A 34 -7.68 -5.61 7.20
C TRP A 34 -6.71 -4.43 7.06
N ALA A 35 -6.60 -3.81 5.88
CA ALA A 35 -5.70 -2.69 5.65
C ALA A 35 -6.01 -1.48 6.54
N LYS A 36 -7.30 -1.17 6.72
CA LYS A 36 -7.77 -0.11 7.61
C LYS A 36 -7.38 -0.40 9.06
N GLN A 37 -7.58 -1.63 9.53
CA GLN A 37 -7.18 -2.03 10.88
C GLN A 37 -5.67 -1.88 11.10
N GLN A 38 -4.84 -2.23 10.12
CA GLN A 38 -3.40 -2.12 10.24
C GLN A 38 -2.90 -0.67 10.28
N LEU A 39 -3.64 0.27 9.68
CA LEU A 39 -3.27 1.67 9.58
C LEU A 39 -4.05 2.59 10.54
N ALA A 40 -4.99 2.04 11.31
CA ALA A 40 -5.89 2.79 12.19
C ALA A 40 -5.14 3.65 13.23
N ASP A 41 -3.99 3.16 13.72
CA ASP A 41 -3.17 3.89 14.70
C ASP A 41 -2.26 4.97 14.06
N GLU A 42 -2.03 4.90 12.75
CA GLU A 42 -1.07 5.76 12.04
C GLU A 42 -1.75 6.85 11.19
N ILE A 43 -2.98 6.59 10.72
CA ILE A 43 -3.71 7.45 9.80
C ILE A 43 -5.14 7.66 10.32
N GLU A 44 -5.40 8.84 10.90
CA GLU A 44 -6.72 9.20 11.44
C GLU A 44 -7.76 9.51 10.34
N GLU A 45 -7.33 10.06 9.20
CA GLU A 45 -8.20 10.51 8.11
C GLU A 45 -7.49 10.48 6.75
N GLY A 46 -8.27 10.36 5.67
CA GLY A 46 -7.80 10.47 4.29
C GLY A 46 -8.75 9.78 3.30
N ASP A 47 -8.63 10.14 2.03
CA ASP A 47 -9.39 9.53 0.94
C ASP A 47 -8.75 8.21 0.53
N TRP A 48 -9.52 7.13 0.61
CA TRP A 48 -9.06 5.79 0.25
C TRP A 48 -9.29 5.54 -1.24
N LEU A 49 -8.21 5.17 -1.94
CA LEU A 49 -8.23 4.62 -3.28
C LEU A 49 -7.94 3.13 -3.17
N GLU A 50 -8.79 2.28 -3.72
CA GLU A 50 -8.67 0.82 -3.54
C GLU A 50 -8.80 0.07 -4.88
N PHE A 51 -8.03 -1.00 -5.00
CA PHE A 51 -8.14 -2.01 -6.04
C PHE A 51 -8.11 -3.39 -5.39
N VAL A 52 -9.09 -4.24 -5.73
CA VAL A 52 -9.21 -5.60 -5.22
C VAL A 52 -9.39 -6.56 -6.41
N ASP A 53 -8.54 -7.58 -6.50
CA ASP A 53 -8.73 -8.73 -7.36
C ASP A 53 -8.68 -10.01 -6.51
N LEU A 54 -9.86 -10.51 -6.14
CA LEU A 54 -9.99 -11.71 -5.32
C LEU A 54 -9.55 -12.98 -6.06
N LYS A 55 -9.62 -13.02 -7.40
CA LYS A 55 -9.19 -14.19 -8.18
C LYS A 55 -7.68 -14.29 -8.19
N ALA A 56 -6.99 -13.16 -8.34
CA ALA A 56 -5.54 -13.09 -8.31
C ALA A 56 -4.96 -12.92 -6.89
N LEU A 57 -5.81 -12.82 -5.86
CA LEU A 57 -5.44 -12.51 -4.47
C LEU A 57 -4.58 -11.25 -4.36
N ARG A 58 -4.94 -10.21 -5.14
CA ARG A 58 -4.24 -8.92 -5.14
C ARG A 58 -5.10 -7.84 -4.51
N PHE A 59 -4.45 -7.02 -3.70
CA PHE A 59 -5.04 -5.82 -3.13
C PHE A 59 -4.06 -4.68 -3.19
N ARG A 60 -4.56 -3.49 -3.49
CA ARG A 60 -3.80 -2.25 -3.48
C ARG A 60 -4.66 -1.16 -2.87
N ALA A 61 -4.07 -0.39 -1.97
CA ALA A 61 -4.72 0.80 -1.45
C ALA A 61 -3.74 1.95 -1.33
N GLY A 62 -4.20 3.17 -1.60
CA GLY A 62 -3.50 4.40 -1.29
C GLY A 62 -4.41 5.29 -0.44
N ILE A 63 -3.85 5.92 0.58
CA ILE A 63 -4.57 6.91 1.40
C ILE A 63 -4.06 8.29 1.01
N ILE A 64 -4.97 9.14 0.55
CA ILE A 64 -4.66 10.50 0.13
C ILE A 64 -5.06 11.47 1.22
N LYS A 65 -4.13 12.31 1.69
CA LYS A 65 -4.39 13.39 2.64
C LYS A 65 -3.78 14.67 2.08
N ASN A 66 -4.54 15.76 2.06
CA ASN A 66 -4.10 17.05 1.49
C ASN A 66 -3.55 16.91 0.05
N ASN A 67 -4.21 16.09 -0.76
CA ASN A 67 -3.80 15.81 -2.14
C ASN A 67 -2.41 15.14 -2.27
N GLN A 68 -1.86 14.56 -1.21
CA GLN A 68 -0.59 13.81 -1.20
C GLN A 68 -0.82 12.37 -0.74
N LEU A 69 0.08 11.47 -1.12
CA LEU A 69 0.05 10.08 -0.65
C LEU A 69 0.53 10.01 0.81
N ALA A 70 -0.36 9.61 1.72
CA ALA A 70 -0.07 9.46 3.14
C ALA A 70 0.36 8.03 3.50
N ALA A 71 -0.24 7.03 2.86
CA ALA A 71 0.12 5.63 3.03
C ALA A 71 -0.23 4.82 1.79
N VAL A 72 0.43 3.67 1.61
CA VAL A 72 0.12 2.73 0.54
C VAL A 72 0.27 1.29 1.02
N VAL A 73 -0.62 0.42 0.55
CA VAL A 73 -0.64 -1.02 0.85
C VAL A 73 -0.67 -1.78 -0.45
N PHE A 74 0.23 -2.76 -0.59
CA PHE A 74 0.25 -3.71 -1.70
C PHE A 74 0.28 -5.14 -1.14
N ILE A 75 -0.65 -5.96 -1.61
CA ILE A 75 -0.75 -7.38 -1.26
C ILE A 75 -0.85 -8.18 -2.56
N ALA A 76 -0.03 -9.22 -2.67
CA ALA A 76 -0.02 -10.14 -3.78
C ALA A 76 0.51 -11.50 -3.30
N PRO A 77 0.13 -12.62 -3.95
CA PRO A 77 0.61 -13.95 -3.58
C PRO A 77 2.06 -14.22 -4.04
N ASN A 78 2.67 -13.30 -4.78
CA ASN A 78 4.01 -13.43 -5.34
C ASN A 78 4.82 -12.14 -5.16
N HIS A 79 6.09 -12.15 -5.60
CA HIS A 79 7.00 -11.02 -5.47
C HIS A 79 6.79 -9.92 -6.54
N GLU A 80 5.68 -9.94 -7.29
CA GLU A 80 5.37 -8.90 -8.30
C GLU A 80 4.86 -7.63 -7.63
N LEU A 81 5.74 -7.01 -6.85
CA LEU A 81 5.51 -5.74 -6.19
C LEU A 81 6.16 -4.61 -6.98
N PRO A 82 5.58 -3.39 -6.92
CA PRO A 82 6.18 -2.25 -7.59
C PRO A 82 7.58 -1.91 -7.04
N THR A 83 8.40 -1.26 -7.87
CA THR A 83 9.77 -0.94 -7.47
C THR A 83 9.80 0.08 -6.32
N ARG A 84 10.80 -0.05 -5.44
CA ARG A 84 10.99 0.85 -4.30
C ARG A 84 11.12 2.31 -4.75
N THR A 85 11.88 2.55 -5.82
CA THR A 85 12.14 3.90 -6.33
C THR A 85 10.85 4.56 -6.78
N TRP A 86 9.99 3.84 -7.51
CA TRP A 86 8.71 4.37 -7.97
C TRP A 86 7.77 4.69 -6.80
N LEU A 87 7.61 3.77 -5.84
CA LEU A 87 6.78 4.03 -4.66
C LEU A 87 7.27 5.26 -3.88
N SER A 88 8.58 5.40 -3.72
CA SER A 88 9.18 6.55 -3.03
C SER A 88 8.83 7.86 -3.73
N HIS A 89 8.87 7.90 -5.07
CA HIS A 89 8.51 9.08 -5.84
C HIS A 89 7.05 9.51 -5.61
N LEU A 90 6.11 8.58 -5.49
CA LEU A 90 4.70 8.91 -5.24
C LEU A 90 4.48 9.64 -3.89
N PHE A 91 5.28 9.34 -2.87
CA PHE A 91 5.24 10.06 -1.58
C PHE A 91 5.80 11.48 -1.66
N THR A 92 6.64 11.77 -2.65
CA THR A 92 7.22 13.10 -2.86
C THR A 92 6.38 14.00 -3.78
N GLU A 93 5.41 13.42 -4.48
CA GLU A 93 4.55 14.13 -5.41
C GLU A 93 3.46 14.92 -4.66
N SER A 94 3.44 16.24 -4.87
CA SER A 94 2.49 17.14 -4.24
C SER A 94 2.11 18.28 -5.18
N PRO A 95 0.87 18.33 -5.69
CA PRO A 95 -0.20 17.35 -5.49
C PRO A 95 0.04 16.05 -6.25
N LEU A 96 -0.43 14.93 -5.69
CA LEU A 96 -0.52 13.64 -6.39
C LEU A 96 -1.52 13.75 -7.54
N SER A 97 -1.03 13.60 -8.76
CA SER A 97 -1.82 13.69 -9.99
C SER A 97 -2.83 12.54 -10.11
N ASP A 98 -3.90 12.76 -10.89
CA ASP A 98 -4.88 11.71 -11.19
C ASP A 98 -4.27 10.52 -11.94
N GLU A 99 -3.25 10.79 -12.76
CA GLU A 99 -2.47 9.74 -13.41
C GLU A 99 -1.68 8.92 -12.38
N ALA A 100 -0.98 9.58 -11.43
CA ALA A 100 -0.26 8.88 -10.37
C ALA A 100 -1.20 8.03 -9.49
N ARG A 101 -2.42 8.52 -9.21
CA ARG A 101 -3.48 7.74 -8.53
C ARG A 101 -3.89 6.49 -9.31
N SER A 102 -4.10 6.64 -10.63
CA SER A 102 -4.42 5.52 -11.51
C SER A 102 -3.29 4.49 -11.56
N ASN A 103 -2.05 4.96 -11.71
CA ASN A 103 -0.84 4.13 -11.73
C ASN A 103 -0.63 3.38 -10.40
N LEU A 104 -0.94 4.03 -9.26
CA LEU A 104 -0.93 3.41 -7.94
C LEU A 104 -1.89 2.21 -7.88
N LEU A 105 -3.12 2.36 -8.37
CA LEU A 105 -4.10 1.26 -8.43
C LEU A 105 -3.73 0.20 -9.48
N ALA A 106 -3.09 0.59 -10.59
CA ALA A 106 -2.55 -0.33 -11.58
C ALA A 106 -1.32 -1.10 -11.05
N GLY A 107 -0.67 -0.61 -10.00
CA GLY A 107 0.52 -1.20 -9.40
C GLY A 107 1.74 -1.18 -10.30
N LYS A 108 1.82 -0.21 -11.20
CA LYS A 108 2.94 -0.02 -12.11
C LYS A 108 3.09 1.48 -12.44
N PRO A 109 4.30 1.96 -12.72
CA PRO A 109 4.45 3.26 -13.34
C PRO A 109 3.63 3.29 -14.64
N GLY A 110 3.11 4.47 -14.99
CA GLY A 110 2.47 4.70 -16.28
C GLY A 110 3.38 4.27 -17.43
N ALA A 111 2.79 4.00 -18.59
CA ALA A 111 3.59 3.94 -19.80
C ALA A 111 4.09 5.37 -20.05
N ASP A 112 5.42 5.53 -20.15
CA ASP A 112 6.03 6.75 -20.70
C ASP A 112 5.54 6.99 -22.13
#